data_AF-A0A974DY00-F1
#
_entry.id   AF-A0A974DY00-F1
#
_cell.length_a   1.000
_cell.length_b   1.000
_cell.length_c   1.000
_cell.angle_alpha   90.00
_cell.angle_beta   90.00
_cell.angle_gamma   90.00
#
_symmetry.space_group_name_H-M   'P 1'
#
loop_
_entity.id
_entity.type
_entity.pdbx_description
1 polymer ?
#
loop_
_entity_poly.entity_id
_entity_poly.type
_entity_poly.pdbx_seq_one_letter_code
_entity_poly.pdbx_strand_id
1 'polypeptide(L)'
;RRVAPRFSILPVSHEIMPGGNVNITCVAVGSPMPYVKWMVGAEDLTPEDDMPVGRNVLELTNVKESANYTCVAMSSLGVIESVAQITVK
;
A
#
# COMPACT_ATOMS: atom_id res chain seq x y z
N ARG A 1 25.57 -4.77 1.34
CA ARG A 1 25.58 -3.28 1.26
C ARG A 1 24.21 -2.79 1.71
N ARG A 2 24.14 -1.76 2.56
CA ARG A 2 22.87 -1.15 2.96
C ARG A 2 22.24 -0.42 1.77
N VAL A 3 20.95 -0.58 1.56
CA VAL A 3 20.21 -0.03 0.41
C VAL A 3 18.91 0.58 0.92
N ALA A 4 18.70 1.87 0.65
CA ALA A 4 17.47 2.59 0.97
C ALA A 4 16.24 1.91 0.32
N PRO A 5 15.06 2.03 0.92
CA PRO A 5 13.87 1.37 0.41
C PRO A 5 13.50 1.96 -0.95
N ARG A 6 13.01 1.09 -1.85
CA ARG A 6 12.44 1.46 -3.14
C ARG A 6 11.28 0.54 -3.48
N PHE A 7 10.29 1.04 -4.20
CA PHE A 7 9.22 0.19 -4.72
C PHE A 7 9.76 -0.72 -5.83
N SER A 8 9.47 -2.02 -5.70
CA SER A 8 9.63 -2.99 -6.78
C SER A 8 8.32 -3.17 -7.55
N ILE A 9 7.17 -3.04 -6.87
CA ILE A 9 5.84 -3.02 -7.47
C ILE A 9 5.11 -1.83 -6.85
N LEU A 10 4.72 -0.88 -7.70
CA LEU A 10 3.93 0.28 -7.30
C LEU A 10 2.46 -0.10 -7.16
N PRO A 11 1.73 0.51 -6.22
CA PRO A 11 0.29 0.35 -6.12
C PRO A 11 -0.37 0.97 -7.35
N VAL A 12 -1.29 0.23 -7.99
CA VAL A 12 -1.95 0.64 -9.23
C VAL A 12 -3.36 1.16 -8.94
N SER A 13 -3.72 2.29 -9.54
CA SER A 13 -5.07 2.85 -9.50
C SER A 13 -6.06 1.99 -10.30
N HIS A 14 -7.28 1.83 -9.80
CA HIS A 14 -8.31 1.02 -10.44
C HIS A 14 -9.64 1.78 -10.52
N GLU A 15 -10.43 1.43 -11.54
CA GLU A 15 -11.81 1.88 -11.70
C GLU A 15 -12.75 0.67 -11.52
N ILE A 16 -13.70 0.76 -10.60
CA ILE A 16 -14.61 -0.34 -10.27
C ILE A 16 -16.06 0.14 -10.22
N MET A 17 -17.00 -0.79 -10.39
CA MET A 17 -18.42 -0.51 -10.16
C MET A 17 -18.72 -0.45 -8.66
N PRO A 18 -19.81 0.22 -8.24
CA PRO A 18 -20.22 0.26 -6.84
C PRO A 18 -20.47 -1.16 -6.31
N GLY A 19 -19.92 -1.46 -5.13
CA GLY A 19 -19.94 -2.80 -4.54
C GLY A 19 -18.88 -3.76 -5.11
N GLY A 20 -18.02 -3.27 -6.00
CA GLY A 20 -16.90 -4.04 -6.55
C GLY A 20 -15.84 -4.40 -5.51
N ASN A 21 -15.00 -5.35 -5.89
CA ASN A 21 -13.84 -5.81 -5.13
C ASN A 21 -12.57 -5.59 -5.94
N VAL A 22 -11.48 -5.23 -5.26
CA VAL A 22 -10.19 -5.00 -5.90
C VAL A 22 -9.06 -5.28 -4.92
N ASN A 23 -7.99 -5.88 -5.44
CA ASN A 23 -6.79 -6.18 -4.66
C ASN A 23 -5.65 -5.32 -5.18
N ILE A 24 -5.06 -4.51 -4.30
CA ILE A 24 -3.95 -3.62 -4.65
C ILE A 24 -2.68 -4.17 -4.03
N THR A 25 -1.71 -4.51 -4.87
CA THR A 25 -0.43 -5.04 -4.40
C THR A 25 0.61 -3.92 -4.32
N CYS A 26 1.33 -3.87 -3.21
CA CYS A 26 2.49 -3.01 -3.04
C CYS A 26 3.70 -3.85 -2.61
N VAL A 27 4.83 -3.68 -3.29
CA VAL A 27 6.08 -4.37 -2.95
C VAL A 27 7.23 -3.38 -2.88
N ALA A 28 7.94 -3.38 -1.77
CA ALA A 28 9.13 -2.59 -1.53
C ALA A 28 10.33 -3.49 -1.20
N VAL A 29 11.50 -3.08 -1.66
CA VAL A 29 12.76 -3.80 -1.46
C VAL A 29 13.82 -2.85 -0.91
N GLY A 30 14.72 -3.38 -0.09
CA GLY A 30 15.76 -2.61 0.58
C GLY A 30 16.67 -3.53 1.40
N SER A 31 17.72 -2.97 1.99
CA SER A 31 18.57 -3.69 2.94
C SER A 31 18.92 -2.74 4.10
N PRO A 32 18.26 -2.84 5.26
CA PRO A 32 17.29 -3.87 5.67
C PRO A 32 15.99 -3.89 4.85
N MET A 33 15.32 -5.05 4.81
CA MET A 33 14.05 -5.22 4.10
C MET A 33 12.98 -4.32 4.73
N PRO A 34 12.24 -3.50 3.96
CA PRO A 34 11.30 -2.54 4.51
C PRO A 34 9.99 -3.20 4.98
N TYR A 35 9.39 -2.67 6.04
CA TYR A 35 8.00 -2.95 6.39
C TYR A 35 7.07 -2.18 5.46
N VAL A 36 5.91 -2.76 5.14
CA VAL A 36 4.95 -2.18 4.21
C VAL A 36 3.57 -2.13 4.85
N LYS A 37 2.99 -0.94 4.98
CA LYS A 37 1.61 -0.73 5.46
C LYS A 37 0.76 0.03 4.46
N TRP A 38 -0.55 -0.10 4.62
CA TRP A 38 -1.55 0.66 3.88
C TRP A 38 -2.21 1.70 4.77
N MET A 39 -2.47 2.86 4.20
CA MET A 39 -3.21 3.96 4.83
C MET A 39 -4.34 4.43 3.92
N VAL A 40 -5.41 4.96 4.51
CA VAL A 40 -6.44 5.74 3.81
C VAL A 40 -6.51 7.12 4.45
N GLY A 41 -6.14 8.15 3.69
CA GLY A 41 -5.95 9.49 4.26
C GLY A 41 -4.89 9.48 5.37
N ALA A 42 -5.32 9.67 6.62
CA ALA A 42 -4.47 9.67 7.81
C ALA A 42 -4.62 8.42 8.70
N GLU A 43 -5.49 7.47 8.30
CA GLU A 43 -5.78 6.26 9.07
C GLU A 43 -4.95 5.07 8.57
N ASP A 44 -4.32 4.36 9.49
CA ASP A 44 -3.59 3.13 9.22
C ASP A 44 -4.56 1.95 9.06
N LEU A 45 -4.55 1.31 7.89
CA LEU A 45 -5.36 0.12 7.61
C LEU A 45 -4.67 -1.18 8.01
N THR A 46 -3.34 -1.18 8.03
CA THR A 46 -2.54 -2.32 8.52
C THR A 46 -2.16 -2.07 9.97
N PRO A 47 -2.54 -2.96 10.91
CA PRO A 47 -2.11 -2.86 12.31
C PRO A 47 -0.59 -2.82 12.44
N GLU A 48 -0.07 -2.03 13.37
CA GLU A 48 1.38 -1.92 13.58
C GLU A 48 2.02 -3.25 13.99
N ASP A 49 1.29 -4.07 14.75
CA ASP A 49 1.76 -5.38 15.25
C ASP A 49 1.84 -6.47 14.16
N ASP A 50 1.15 -6.27 13.03
CA ASP A 50 1.06 -7.27 11.94
C ASP A 50 1.54 -6.70 10.60
N MET A 51 2.52 -5.79 10.67
CA MET A 51 3.03 -5.13 9.47
C MET A 51 3.90 -6.08 8.66
N PRO A 52 3.51 -6.44 7.42
CA PRO A 52 4.28 -7.38 6.63
C PRO A 52 5.57 -6.76 6.10
N VAL A 53 6.58 -7.61 5.90
CA VAL A 53 7.88 -7.20 5.38
C VAL A 53 7.91 -7.36 3.86
N GLY A 54 8.24 -6.29 3.15
CA GLY A 54 8.52 -6.27 1.72
C GLY A 54 7.29 -6.29 0.80
N ARG A 55 6.21 -6.98 1.17
CA ARG A 55 4.99 -7.09 0.34
C ARG A 55 3.73 -6.98 1.18
N ASN A 56 2.82 -6.11 0.76
CA ASN A 56 1.49 -5.98 1.36
C ASN A 56 0.42 -5.92 0.25
N VAL A 57 -0.68 -6.64 0.44
CA VAL A 57 -1.82 -6.65 -0.48
C VAL A 57 -3.02 -6.09 0.27
N LEU A 58 -3.56 -4.98 -0.24
CA LEU A 58 -4.80 -4.42 0.27
C LEU A 58 -5.98 -5.06 -0.45
N GLU A 59 -6.79 -5.80 0.28
CA GLU A 59 -8.02 -6.43 -0.22
C GLU A 59 -9.21 -5.53 0.10
N LEU A 60 -9.75 -4.87 -0.92
CA LEU A 60 -10.93 -4.03 -0.79
C LEU A 60 -12.16 -4.80 -1.27
N THR A 61 -13.18 -4.85 -0.43
CA THR A 61 -14.46 -5.51 -0.74
C THR A 61 -15.60 -4.52 -0.60
N ASN A 62 -16.63 -4.66 -1.43
CA ASN A 62 -17.84 -3.84 -1.38
C ASN A 62 -17.55 -2.33 -1.38
N VAL A 63 -16.65 -1.88 -2.27
CA VAL A 63 -16.25 -0.47 -2.34
C VAL A 63 -17.37 0.36 -2.93
N LYS A 64 -17.82 1.39 -2.20
CA LYS A 64 -18.93 2.26 -2.61
C LYS A 64 -18.49 3.68 -2.93
N GLU A 65 -17.35 4.10 -2.40
CA GLU A 65 -16.85 5.46 -2.51
C GLU A 65 -15.44 5.47 -3.09
N SER A 66 -15.12 6.55 -3.81
CA SER A 66 -13.79 6.74 -4.35
C SER A 66 -12.84 7.20 -3.25
N ALA A 67 -11.69 6.55 -3.13
CA ALA A 67 -10.72 6.82 -2.08
C ALA A 67 -9.28 6.68 -2.56
N ASN A 68 -8.39 7.40 -1.89
CA ASN A 68 -6.95 7.34 -2.10
C ASN A 68 -6.32 6.44 -1.04
N TYR A 69 -5.66 5.38 -1.49
CA TYR A 69 -4.95 4.45 -0.64
C TYR A 69 -3.45 4.66 -0.80
N THR A 70 -2.76 4.90 0.31
CA THR A 70 -1.33 5.15 0.33
C THR A 70 -0.60 3.92 0.84
N CYS A 71 0.30 3.39 0.02
CA CYS A 71 1.26 2.39 0.46
C CYS A 71 2.48 3.09 1.04
N VAL A 72 2.82 2.78 2.29
CA VAL A 72 4.00 3.29 2.99
C VAL A 72 4.99 2.14 3.16
N ALA A 73 6.22 2.33 2.70
CA ALA A 73 7.31 1.40 2.94
C ALA A 73 8.41 2.05 3.78
N MET A 74 8.75 1.45 4.91
CA MET A 74 9.69 2.01 5.87
C MET A 74 10.80 1.05 6.27
N SER A 75 12.01 1.59 6.42
CA SER A 75 13.18 0.89 6.94
C SER A 75 14.00 1.84 7.81
N SER A 76 15.03 1.32 8.47
CA SER A 76 15.98 2.16 9.23
C SER A 76 16.79 3.15 8.37
N LEU A 77 16.67 3.07 7.03
CA LEU A 77 17.34 3.97 6.09
C LEU A 77 16.42 5.03 5.47
N GLY A 78 15.12 4.98 5.76
CA GLY A 78 14.16 5.95 5.24
C GLY A 78 12.75 5.39 5.08
N VAL A 79 11.85 6.29 4.66
CA VAL A 79 10.43 6.03 4.41
C VAL A 79 10.10 6.53 3.01
N ILE A 80 9.32 5.75 2.27
CA ILE A 80 8.82 6.10 0.93
C ILE A 80 7.33 5.79 0.87
N GLU A 81 6.61 6.55 0.04
CA GLU A 81 5.15 6.48 -0.06
C GLU A 81 4.73 6.50 -1.53
N SER A 82 3.63 5.81 -1.83
CA SER A 82 3.01 5.84 -3.16
C SER A 82 1.50 5.68 -3.04
N VAL A 83 0.76 6.47 -3.81
CA VAL A 83 -0.70 6.55 -3.75
C VAL A 83 -1.33 5.80 -4.92
N ALA A 84 -2.33 4.97 -4.64
CA ALA A 84 -3.25 4.42 -5.61
C ALA A 84 -4.66 5.00 -5.41
N GLN A 85 -5.26 5.46 -6.50
CA GLN A 85 -6.61 5.98 -6.49
C GLN A 85 -7.59 4.88 -6.92
N ILE A 86 -8.61 4.63 -6.09
CA ILE A 86 -9.72 3.75 -6.44
C ILE A 86 -10.93 4.61 -6.75
N THR A 87 -11.39 4.53 -7.99
CA THR A 87 -12.50 5.34 -8.49
C THR A 87 -13.72 4.45 -8.71
N VAL A 88 -14.83 4.82 -8.09
CA VAL A 88 -16.12 4.16 -8.29
C VAL A 88 -16.88 4.88 -9.40
N LYS A 89 -17.31 4.14 -10.42
CA LYS A 89 -18.10 4.67 -11.56
C LYS A 89 -19.60 4.67 -11.30
#